data_AF-A0A6L9LZM1-F1
#
_entry.id   AF-A0A6L9LZM1-F1
#
_cell.length_a   1.000
_cell.length_b   1.000
_cell.length_c   1.000
_cell.angle_alpha   90.00
_cell.angle_beta   90.00
_cell.angle_gamma   90.00
#
_symmetry.space_group_name_H-M   'P 1'
#
loop_
_entity.id
_entity.type
_entity.pdbx_description
1 polymer ?
#
loop_
_entity_poly.entity_id
_entity_poly.type
_entity_poly.pdbx_seq_one_letter_code
_entity_poly.pdbx_strand_id
1 'polypeptide(L)'
;MKQLDMLHVNTIDDLLFVTALDAAGVECANIEYSGDLVFKLKITGEKWDNPELLDYRVAQIIDSFQRDILGIVNQHTRLKVSINDLSKHPDLVVKFKVEEGCIKIFAETLQKILEYTKEFTTEDKMKTMRMIFLSVIVISSSWLLTTTVEKAADVYIAKIDNETKIRLKEMDIEIEKVRQGVEPTIQKAHKTLSQEKRTPKAVARNVDKDDVITTGDGNEIKGETLKAVYADLPDQTTYKTYRVDAKYKVTAYNFEKRKAELKGEERPFWAQTNYLKDNERAHLIELDALAIKSGKPQIAELQVTVEISEGKITSATIAGFGPPREDAVSLSAVLNQEKQATVQPQQATLQF
;
A
#
# COMPACT_ATOMS: atom_id res chain seq x y z
N MET A 1 -27.72 28.87 -2.21
CA MET A 1 -27.01 27.72 -1.61
C MET A 1 -27.17 27.82 -0.10
N LYS A 2 -27.56 26.74 0.59
CA LYS A 2 -27.49 26.70 2.06
C LYS A 2 -26.00 26.54 2.42
N GLN A 3 -25.46 27.45 3.23
CA GLN A 3 -24.08 27.46 3.68
C GLN A 3 -24.06 27.14 5.18
N LEU A 4 -23.20 26.23 5.61
CA LEU A 4 -22.98 25.90 7.03
C LEU A 4 -21.66 26.55 7.49
N ASP A 5 -21.74 27.37 8.54
CA ASP A 5 -20.65 28.25 8.96
C ASP A 5 -19.47 27.50 9.63
N MET A 6 -19.75 26.44 10.39
CA MET A 6 -18.71 25.60 11.03
C MET A 6 -19.25 24.21 11.38
N LEU A 7 -18.54 23.17 10.94
CA LEU A 7 -18.84 21.76 11.25
C LEU A 7 -17.68 21.13 12.00
N HIS A 8 -17.92 20.58 13.18
CA HIS A 8 -16.92 19.80 13.90
C HIS A 8 -17.11 18.31 13.60
N VAL A 9 -16.05 17.65 13.17
CA VAL A 9 -15.99 16.21 12.88
C VAL A 9 -15.23 15.55 14.01
N ASN A 10 -15.96 14.86 14.89
CA ASN A 10 -15.38 14.17 16.04
C ASN A 10 -15.52 12.65 15.96
N THR A 11 -16.48 12.19 15.18
CA THR A 11 -16.82 10.79 15.03
C THR A 11 -16.85 10.39 13.56
N ILE A 12 -16.87 9.08 13.31
CA ILE A 12 -17.13 8.56 11.96
C ILE A 12 -18.51 9.02 11.47
N ASP A 13 -19.49 9.18 12.37
CA ASP A 13 -20.84 9.61 12.00
C ASP A 13 -20.88 11.09 11.59
N ASP A 14 -20.15 11.97 12.29
CA ASP A 14 -19.97 13.36 11.86
C ASP A 14 -19.31 13.43 10.48
N LEU A 15 -18.36 12.53 10.22
CA LEU A 15 -17.66 12.45 8.94
C LEU A 15 -18.59 11.98 7.81
N LEU A 16 -19.43 10.97 8.08
CA LEU A 16 -20.46 10.50 7.15
C LEU A 16 -21.47 11.61 6.84
N PHE A 17 -21.83 12.41 7.84
CA PHE A 17 -22.72 13.56 7.66
C PHE A 17 -22.09 14.65 6.78
N VAL A 18 -20.87 15.08 7.08
CA VAL A 18 -20.17 16.10 6.27
C VAL A 18 -19.98 15.65 4.82
N THR A 19 -19.63 14.38 4.62
CA THR A 19 -19.48 13.81 3.27
C THR A 19 -20.83 13.73 2.53
N ALA A 20 -21.92 13.47 3.26
CA ALA A 20 -23.27 13.48 2.69
C ALA A 20 -23.74 14.89 2.29
N LEU A 21 -23.40 15.92 3.09
CA LEU A 21 -23.67 17.32 2.78
C LEU A 21 -22.96 17.76 1.50
N ASP A 22 -21.66 17.50 1.40
CA ASP A 22 -20.86 17.79 0.21
C ASP A 22 -21.39 17.04 -1.03
N ALA A 23 -21.73 15.75 -0.88
CA ALA A 23 -22.36 14.97 -1.94
C ALA A 23 -23.69 15.57 -2.43
N ALA A 24 -24.48 16.15 -1.52
CA ALA A 24 -25.73 16.83 -1.85
C ALA A 24 -25.53 18.25 -2.42
N GLY A 25 -24.29 18.71 -2.60
CA GLY A 25 -23.97 20.05 -3.09
C GLY A 25 -24.19 21.16 -2.06
N VAL A 26 -24.09 20.83 -0.76
CA VAL A 26 -24.09 21.80 0.33
C VAL A 26 -22.67 22.27 0.59
N GLU A 27 -22.46 23.57 0.51
CA GLU A 27 -21.15 24.17 0.73
C GLU A 27 -20.83 24.17 2.23
N CYS A 28 -19.80 23.42 2.60
CA CYS A 28 -19.26 23.36 3.96
C CYS A 28 -18.02 24.24 4.01
N ALA A 29 -18.19 25.51 4.41
CA ALA A 29 -17.13 26.52 4.30
C ALA A 29 -16.00 26.32 5.31
N ASN A 30 -16.31 25.80 6.51
CA ASN A 30 -15.32 25.48 7.55
C ASN A 30 -15.65 24.13 8.19
N ILE A 31 -14.71 23.17 8.12
CA ILE A 31 -14.78 21.91 8.85
C ILE A 31 -13.55 21.78 9.74
N GLU A 32 -13.79 21.58 11.03
CA GLU A 32 -12.77 21.26 12.00
C GLU A 32 -12.82 19.77 12.33
N TYR A 33 -11.68 19.10 12.32
CA TYR A 33 -11.59 17.68 12.65
C TYR A 33 -10.94 17.54 14.02
N SER A 34 -11.63 16.95 15.00
CA SER A 34 -10.96 16.47 16.22
C SER A 34 -10.26 15.16 15.91
N GLY A 35 -9.03 15.02 16.40
CA GLY A 35 -8.02 14.10 15.87
C GLY A 35 -8.26 12.60 16.09
N ASP A 36 -9.39 12.18 16.67
CA ASP A 36 -9.57 10.84 17.23
C ASP A 36 -10.58 9.99 16.46
N LEU A 37 -10.45 9.92 15.13
CA LEU A 37 -11.24 9.00 14.31
C LEU A 37 -10.69 7.56 14.40
N VAL A 38 -11.48 6.62 14.91
CA VAL A 38 -11.09 5.21 15.07
C VAL A 38 -11.87 4.31 14.13
N PHE A 39 -11.18 3.72 13.15
CA PHE A 39 -11.73 2.68 12.28
C PHE A 39 -11.45 1.30 12.88
N LYS A 40 -12.36 0.34 12.70
CA LYS A 40 -12.22 -1.02 13.24
C LYS A 40 -12.31 -2.04 12.12
N LEU A 41 -11.30 -2.89 12.01
CA LEU A 41 -11.33 -4.12 11.21
C LEU A 41 -11.41 -5.30 12.18
N LYS A 42 -12.50 -6.06 12.16
CA LYS A 42 -12.69 -7.23 13.03
C LYS A 42 -12.39 -8.50 12.23
N ILE A 43 -11.40 -9.27 12.69
CA ILE A 43 -11.00 -10.55 12.11
C ILE A 43 -11.02 -11.55 13.26
N THR A 44 -11.97 -12.47 13.25
CA THR A 44 -12.09 -13.52 14.28
C THR A 44 -11.54 -14.84 13.75
N GLY A 45 -10.78 -15.53 14.58
CA GLY A 45 -10.06 -16.76 14.24
C GLY A 45 -8.99 -17.06 15.29
N GLU A 46 -8.59 -18.32 15.43
CA GLU A 46 -7.71 -18.82 16.51
C GLU A 46 -6.43 -17.98 16.70
N LYS A 47 -5.88 -17.44 15.61
CA LYS A 47 -4.66 -16.63 15.58
C LYS A 47 -4.88 -15.12 15.74
N TRP A 48 -6.12 -14.66 15.62
CA TRP A 48 -6.52 -13.25 15.72
C TRP A 48 -7.16 -12.94 17.08
N ASP A 49 -7.80 -13.95 17.68
CA ASP A 49 -8.46 -13.84 18.96
C ASP A 49 -7.46 -13.84 20.13
N ASN A 50 -6.20 -14.21 19.90
CA ASN A 50 -5.15 -14.13 20.92
C ASN A 50 -4.14 -13.00 20.61
N PRO A 51 -4.26 -11.81 21.25
CA PRO A 51 -3.35 -10.70 21.04
C PRO A 51 -1.93 -10.95 21.56
N GLU A 52 -1.69 -12.03 22.32
CA GLU A 52 -0.35 -12.47 22.72
C GLU A 52 0.35 -13.31 21.64
N LEU A 53 -0.39 -13.77 20.61
CA LEU A 53 0.12 -14.60 19.51
C LEU A 53 0.22 -13.81 18.19
N LEU A 54 0.83 -12.63 18.22
CA LEU A 54 1.09 -11.83 17.02
C LEU A 54 2.26 -12.43 16.22
N ASP A 55 2.04 -12.65 14.91
CA ASP A 55 3.10 -13.07 14.00
C ASP A 55 3.23 -12.13 12.78
N TYR A 56 4.08 -12.53 11.83
CA TYR A 56 4.40 -11.74 10.64
C TYR A 56 3.18 -11.37 9.79
N ARG A 57 2.04 -12.06 9.93
CA ARG A 57 0.83 -11.85 9.14
C ARG A 57 0.10 -10.57 9.54
N VAL A 58 0.03 -10.30 10.83
CA VAL A 58 -0.51 -9.03 11.36
C VAL A 58 0.33 -7.85 10.85
N ALA A 59 1.66 -8.00 10.86
CA ALA A 59 2.58 -6.98 10.35
C ALA A 59 2.40 -6.74 8.84
N GLN A 60 2.12 -7.78 8.05
CA GLN A 60 1.85 -7.63 6.62
C GLN A 60 0.56 -6.86 6.31
N ILE A 61 -0.49 -7.05 7.12
CA ILE A 61 -1.74 -6.29 6.98
C ILE A 61 -1.50 -4.82 7.33
N ILE A 62 -0.80 -4.56 8.44
CA ILE A 62 -0.43 -3.20 8.87
C ILE A 62 0.42 -2.48 7.81
N ASP A 63 1.45 -3.14 7.28
CA ASP A 63 2.31 -2.60 6.22
C ASP A 63 1.49 -2.28 4.96
N SER A 64 0.60 -3.18 4.57
CA SER A 64 -0.25 -2.99 3.39
C SER A 64 -1.21 -1.81 3.58
N PHE A 65 -1.82 -1.68 4.77
CA PHE A 65 -2.72 -0.58 5.08
C PHE A 65 -1.99 0.77 5.05
N GLN A 66 -0.81 0.85 5.67
CA GLN A 66 0.03 2.05 5.63
C GLN A 66 0.38 2.43 4.19
N ARG A 67 0.69 1.46 3.33
CA ARG A 67 1.03 1.70 1.91
C ARG A 67 -0.15 2.18 1.09
N ASP A 68 -1.33 1.60 1.27
CA ASP A 68 -2.53 2.04 0.56
C ASP A 68 -2.89 3.49 0.96
N ILE A 69 -2.78 3.84 2.24
CA ILE A 69 -2.97 5.22 2.71
C ILE A 69 -1.95 6.18 2.07
N LEU A 70 -0.66 5.82 2.05
CA LEU A 70 0.35 6.64 1.37
C LEU A 70 0.08 6.77 -0.14
N GLY A 71 -0.37 5.69 -0.79
CA GLY A 71 -0.77 5.69 -2.19
C GLY A 71 -1.87 6.72 -2.45
N ILE A 72 -2.95 6.69 -1.65
CA ILE A 72 -4.05 7.64 -1.73
C ILE A 72 -3.56 9.07 -1.50
N VAL A 73 -2.78 9.29 -0.44
CA VAL A 73 -2.24 10.61 -0.11
C VAL A 73 -1.39 11.13 -1.27
N ASN A 74 -0.45 10.35 -1.80
CA ASN A 74 0.41 10.78 -2.89
C ASN A 74 -0.34 10.98 -4.22
N GLN A 75 -1.48 10.31 -4.43
CA GLN A 75 -2.32 10.52 -5.61
C GLN A 75 -3.11 11.84 -5.54
N HIS A 76 -3.54 12.23 -4.33
CA HIS A 76 -4.37 13.41 -4.12
C HIS A 76 -3.63 14.64 -3.62
N THR A 77 -2.42 14.44 -3.13
CA THR A 77 -1.49 15.51 -2.74
C THR A 77 -0.31 15.50 -3.70
N ARG A 78 0.51 16.57 -3.70
CA ARG A 78 1.78 16.57 -4.42
C ARG A 78 2.90 15.88 -3.63
N LEU A 79 2.56 15.26 -2.50
CA LEU A 79 3.51 14.53 -1.68
C LEU A 79 3.97 13.28 -2.43
N LYS A 80 5.24 12.94 -2.25
CA LYS A 80 5.86 11.74 -2.81
C LYS A 80 6.52 10.94 -1.69
N VAL A 81 5.73 10.60 -0.68
CA VAL A 81 6.22 9.96 0.54
C VAL A 81 6.15 8.45 0.38
N SER A 82 7.30 7.78 0.45
CA SER A 82 7.36 6.32 0.53
C SER A 82 7.36 5.85 1.99
N ILE A 83 7.20 4.55 2.21
CA ILE A 83 7.29 3.97 3.56
C ILE A 83 8.63 4.24 4.24
N ASN A 84 9.72 4.40 3.47
CA ASN A 84 11.05 4.70 4.02
C ASN A 84 11.17 6.16 4.46
N ASP A 85 10.32 7.04 3.94
CA ASP A 85 10.32 8.47 4.24
C ASP A 85 9.46 8.78 5.49
N LEU A 86 8.72 7.81 6.02
CA LEU A 86 7.89 7.98 7.22
C LEU A 86 8.68 8.45 8.46
N SER A 87 9.98 8.15 8.53
CA SER A 87 10.86 8.70 9.58
C SER A 87 10.95 10.24 9.56
N LYS A 88 10.76 10.84 8.38
CA LYS A 88 10.72 12.29 8.14
C LYS A 88 9.30 12.85 8.13
N HIS A 89 8.31 11.97 8.01
CA HIS A 89 6.88 12.27 8.03
C HIS A 89 6.16 11.42 9.09
N PRO A 90 6.53 11.55 10.39
CA PRO A 90 5.97 10.73 11.47
C PRO A 90 4.46 10.94 11.65
N ASP A 91 3.96 12.04 11.12
CA ASP A 91 2.56 12.43 11.00
C ASP A 91 1.74 11.64 9.98
N LEU A 92 2.40 11.04 8.98
CA LEU A 92 1.76 10.16 8.00
C LEU A 92 1.73 8.68 8.44
N VAL A 93 2.22 8.39 9.64
CA VAL A 93 2.20 7.05 10.21
C VAL A 93 0.81 6.74 10.76
N VAL A 94 0.17 5.72 10.23
CA VAL A 94 -1.10 5.17 10.71
C VAL A 94 -0.82 4.36 11.97
N LYS A 95 -1.57 4.65 13.03
CA LYS A 95 -1.45 3.92 14.29
C LYS A 95 -2.46 2.79 14.34
N PHE A 96 -2.06 1.67 14.93
CA PHE A 96 -2.89 0.47 15.07
C PHE A 96 -2.90 0.02 16.53
N LYS A 97 -4.03 -0.49 17.01
CA LYS A 97 -4.13 -1.24 18.27
C LYS A 97 -4.73 -2.59 17.95
N VAL A 98 -4.00 -3.65 18.30
CA VAL A 98 -4.51 -5.01 18.19
C VAL A 98 -5.24 -5.34 19.49
N GLU A 99 -6.46 -5.83 19.36
CA GLU A 99 -7.28 -6.38 20.43
C GLU A 99 -7.70 -7.80 20.03
N GLU A 100 -8.23 -8.57 20.98
CA GLU A 100 -8.78 -9.90 20.73
C GLU A 100 -9.79 -9.86 19.58
N GLY A 101 -9.44 -10.51 18.46
CA GLY A 101 -10.24 -10.61 17.25
C GLY A 101 -10.37 -9.31 16.45
N CYS A 102 -9.53 -8.30 16.70
CA CYS A 102 -9.69 -6.98 16.08
C CYS A 102 -8.38 -6.20 15.88
N ILE A 103 -8.23 -5.59 14.71
CA ILE A 103 -7.28 -4.51 14.47
C ILE A 103 -8.05 -3.19 14.47
N LYS A 104 -7.83 -2.36 15.49
CA LYS A 104 -8.27 -0.96 15.50
C LYS A 104 -7.23 -0.10 14.80
N ILE A 105 -7.70 0.80 13.96
CA ILE A 105 -6.91 1.71 13.15
C ILE A 105 -7.24 3.12 13.63
N PHE A 106 -6.25 3.87 14.09
CA PHE A 106 -6.41 5.26 14.50
C PHE A 106 -6.01 6.15 13.35
N ALA A 107 -6.93 7.02 12.95
CA ALA A 107 -6.77 7.90 11.81
C ALA A 107 -6.31 9.30 12.19
N GLU A 108 -5.49 9.43 13.25
CA GLU A 108 -4.79 10.68 13.60
C GLU A 108 -4.03 11.27 12.40
N THR A 109 -3.57 10.39 11.50
CA THR A 109 -2.93 10.72 10.22
C THR A 109 -3.79 11.61 9.32
N LEU A 110 -5.12 11.47 9.35
CA LEU A 110 -6.04 12.23 8.50
C LEU A 110 -6.07 13.71 8.85
N GLN A 111 -5.94 14.04 10.14
CA GLN A 111 -5.85 15.43 10.59
C GLN A 111 -4.60 16.11 10.02
N LYS A 112 -3.49 15.38 9.92
CA LYS A 112 -2.23 15.94 9.45
C LYS A 112 -2.14 15.98 7.93
N ILE A 113 -2.84 15.09 7.22
CA ILE A 113 -3.03 15.19 5.77
C ILE A 113 -3.74 16.50 5.38
N LEU A 114 -4.68 17.01 6.20
CA LEU A 114 -5.28 18.34 5.99
C LEU A 114 -4.25 19.47 6.02
N GLU A 115 -3.21 19.35 6.83
CA GLU A 115 -2.17 20.35 6.90
C GLU A 115 -1.34 20.43 5.60
N TYR A 116 -1.17 19.30 4.92
CA TYR A 116 -0.47 19.24 3.63
C TYR A 116 -1.28 19.76 2.45
N THR A 117 -2.58 20.00 2.64
CA THR A 117 -3.46 20.62 1.64
C THR A 117 -3.72 22.09 1.93
N LYS A 118 -2.94 22.73 2.83
CA LYS A 118 -3.12 24.14 3.23
C LYS A 118 -3.18 25.13 2.06
N GLU A 119 -2.43 24.86 0.99
CA GLU A 119 -2.36 25.71 -0.20
C GLU A 119 -3.45 25.41 -1.25
N PHE A 120 -4.33 24.43 -1.01
CA PHE A 120 -5.40 24.09 -1.95
C PHE A 120 -6.55 25.10 -1.84
N THR A 121 -7.30 25.30 -2.93
CA THR A 121 -8.58 26.01 -2.88
C THR A 121 -9.54 25.28 -1.93
N THR A 122 -10.49 25.97 -1.31
CA THR A 122 -11.48 25.35 -0.40
C THR A 122 -12.20 24.17 -1.07
N GLU A 123 -12.55 24.33 -2.34
CA GLU A 123 -13.20 23.29 -3.14
C GLU A 123 -12.29 22.06 -3.36
N ASP A 124 -11.02 22.25 -3.73
CA ASP A 124 -10.08 21.15 -3.93
C ASP A 124 -9.72 20.43 -2.63
N LYS A 125 -9.66 21.18 -1.53
CA LYS A 125 -9.47 20.64 -0.18
C LYS A 125 -10.61 19.71 0.19
N MET A 126 -11.84 20.16 -0.01
CA MET A 126 -13.05 19.36 0.27
C MET A 126 -13.11 18.09 -0.56
N LYS A 127 -12.88 18.19 -1.87
CA LYS A 127 -12.84 17.02 -2.76
C LYS A 127 -11.74 16.03 -2.37
N THR A 128 -10.55 16.53 -2.04
CA THR A 128 -9.41 15.70 -1.63
C THR A 128 -9.70 14.97 -0.33
N MET A 129 -10.24 15.68 0.66
CA MET A 129 -10.61 15.10 1.95
C MET A 129 -11.68 14.05 1.79
N ARG A 130 -12.74 14.35 1.07
CA ARG A 130 -13.80 13.39 0.76
C ARG A 130 -13.26 12.13 0.09
N MET A 131 -12.32 12.27 -0.86
CA MET A 131 -11.68 11.13 -1.51
C MET A 131 -10.84 10.31 -0.54
N ILE A 132 -10.02 10.94 0.30
CA ILE A 132 -9.21 10.26 1.31
C ILE A 132 -10.13 9.51 2.29
N PHE A 133 -11.18 10.17 2.79
CA PHE A 133 -12.12 9.60 3.75
C PHE A 133 -12.92 8.45 3.18
N LEU A 134 -13.52 8.61 2.00
CA LEU A 134 -14.21 7.52 1.33
C LEU A 134 -13.25 6.36 1.06
N SER A 135 -11.99 6.64 0.73
CA SER A 135 -10.99 5.59 0.56
C SER A 135 -10.67 4.88 1.88
N VAL A 136 -10.53 5.59 3.00
CA VAL A 136 -10.34 4.96 4.33
C VAL A 136 -11.57 4.14 4.71
N ILE A 137 -12.79 4.62 4.43
CA ILE A 137 -14.03 3.85 4.63
C ILE A 137 -14.00 2.59 3.75
N VAL A 138 -13.62 2.69 2.48
CA VAL A 138 -13.56 1.54 1.56
C VAL A 138 -12.46 0.55 1.93
N ILE A 139 -11.35 0.98 2.54
CA ILE A 139 -10.29 0.08 3.04
C ILE A 139 -10.71 -0.58 4.36
N SER A 140 -11.26 0.19 5.30
CA SER A 140 -11.58 -0.26 6.66
C SER A 140 -12.87 -1.07 6.73
N SER A 141 -13.85 -0.73 5.91
CA SER A 141 -14.99 -1.60 5.66
C SER A 141 -14.61 -2.56 4.56
N SER A 142 -14.97 -3.82 4.70
CA SER A 142 -14.69 -4.92 3.77
C SER A 142 -15.28 -4.75 2.36
N TRP A 143 -15.54 -3.52 1.90
CA TRP A 143 -16.03 -3.15 0.58
C TRP A 143 -15.15 -3.65 -0.55
N LEU A 144 -13.82 -3.67 -0.35
CA LEU A 144 -12.89 -4.32 -1.28
C LEU A 144 -13.10 -5.84 -1.36
N LEU A 145 -13.77 -6.44 -0.37
CA LEU A 145 -13.86 -7.88 -0.19
C LEU A 145 -15.20 -8.49 -0.69
N THR A 146 -16.30 -7.73 -0.80
CA THR A 146 -17.64 -8.31 -1.05
C THR A 146 -18.53 -7.66 -2.10
N THR A 147 -18.31 -6.41 -2.50
CA THR A 147 -19.32 -5.68 -3.30
C THR A 147 -18.83 -5.34 -4.70
N THR A 148 -19.64 -5.68 -5.71
CA THR A 148 -19.58 -4.99 -6.99
C THR A 148 -19.80 -3.50 -6.75
N VAL A 149 -19.13 -2.68 -7.55
CA VAL A 149 -19.17 -1.20 -7.51
C VAL A 149 -20.61 -0.65 -7.38
N GLU A 150 -21.58 -1.37 -7.94
CA GLU A 150 -23.02 -1.05 -7.99
C GLU A 150 -23.73 -1.01 -6.63
N LYS A 151 -23.22 -1.64 -5.57
CA LYS A 151 -23.90 -1.68 -4.24
C LYS A 151 -23.29 -0.75 -3.20
N ALA A 152 -22.20 -0.08 -3.53
CA ALA A 152 -21.39 0.63 -2.55
C ALA A 152 -22.07 1.91 -2.04
N ALA A 153 -22.80 2.63 -2.89
CA ALA A 153 -23.59 3.79 -2.46
C ALA A 153 -24.72 3.39 -1.49
N ASP A 154 -25.42 2.27 -1.74
CA ASP A 154 -26.51 1.82 -0.88
C ASP A 154 -26.02 1.43 0.52
N VAL A 155 -24.84 0.80 0.60
CA VAL A 155 -24.20 0.46 1.89
C VAL A 155 -23.72 1.72 2.63
N TYR A 156 -23.19 2.72 1.91
CA TYR A 156 -22.86 4.02 2.51
C TYR A 156 -24.07 4.66 3.16
N ILE A 157 -25.19 4.74 2.42
CA ILE A 157 -26.46 5.29 2.91
C ILE A 157 -27.03 4.46 4.06
N ALA A 158 -26.82 3.14 4.07
CA ALA A 158 -27.23 2.28 5.18
C ALA A 158 -26.46 2.60 6.47
N LYS A 159 -25.19 3.00 6.37
CA LYS A 159 -24.35 3.43 7.51
C LYS A 159 -24.63 4.83 8.02
N ILE A 160 -25.27 5.68 7.21
CA ILE A 160 -25.82 6.93 7.72
C ILE A 160 -26.87 6.57 8.76
N ASP A 161 -26.57 6.87 10.02
CA ASP A 161 -27.44 6.58 11.14
C ASP A 161 -28.77 7.35 11.05
N ASN A 162 -29.71 6.98 11.91
CA ASN A 162 -31.04 7.62 11.89
C ASN A 162 -30.97 9.09 12.26
N GLU A 163 -30.06 9.49 13.15
CA GLU A 163 -29.87 10.89 13.54
C GLU A 163 -29.38 11.73 12.37
N THR A 164 -28.43 11.24 11.59
CA THR A 164 -27.94 11.90 10.39
C THR A 164 -29.01 11.98 9.30
N LYS A 165 -29.82 10.92 9.13
CA LYS A 165 -30.97 10.97 8.22
C LYS A 165 -32.00 12.02 8.63
N ILE A 166 -32.24 12.20 9.93
CA ILE A 166 -33.11 13.25 10.46
C ILE A 166 -32.51 14.63 10.15
N ARG A 167 -31.23 14.84 10.45
CA ARG A 167 -30.52 16.10 10.16
C ARG A 167 -30.56 16.48 8.68
N LEU A 168 -30.35 15.52 7.78
CA LEU A 168 -30.45 15.74 6.33
C LEU A 168 -31.87 16.16 5.92
N LYS A 169 -32.91 15.50 6.47
CA LYS A 169 -34.31 15.86 6.21
C LYS A 169 -34.66 17.25 6.73
N GLU A 170 -34.21 17.64 7.92
CA GLU A 170 -34.37 18.99 8.47
C GLU A 170 -33.74 20.07 7.58
N MET A 171 -32.72 19.69 6.80
CA MET A 171 -32.06 20.55 5.83
C MET A 171 -32.69 20.52 4.43
N ASP A 172 -33.83 19.85 4.23
CA ASP A 172 -34.48 19.59 2.93
C ASP A 172 -33.56 18.84 1.94
N ILE A 173 -32.69 17.97 2.45
CA ILE A 173 -31.78 17.16 1.62
C ILE A 173 -32.36 15.76 1.49
N GLU A 174 -32.70 15.40 0.25
CA GLU A 174 -33.16 14.05 -0.07
C GLU A 174 -31.98 13.06 -0.08
N ILE A 175 -32.20 11.88 0.51
CA ILE A 175 -31.21 10.78 0.53
C ILE A 175 -30.81 10.38 -0.89
N GLU A 176 -31.71 10.45 -1.86
CA GLU A 176 -31.39 10.13 -3.26
C GLU A 176 -30.38 11.13 -3.86
N LYS A 177 -30.46 12.41 -3.48
CA LYS A 177 -29.49 13.42 -3.90
C LYS A 177 -28.10 13.13 -3.33
N VAL A 178 -28.03 12.69 -2.07
CA VAL A 178 -26.79 12.23 -1.44
C VAL A 178 -26.24 11.01 -2.19
N ARG A 179 -27.09 10.03 -2.50
CA ARG A 179 -26.73 8.81 -3.23
C ARG A 179 -26.11 9.14 -4.59
N GLN A 180 -26.79 9.96 -5.40
CA GLN A 180 -26.31 10.41 -6.71
C GLN A 180 -24.97 11.16 -6.62
N GLY A 181 -24.76 11.95 -5.56
CA GLY A 181 -23.53 12.66 -5.33
C GLY A 181 -22.38 11.76 -4.89
N VAL A 182 -22.64 10.74 -4.06
CA VAL A 182 -21.61 9.88 -3.45
C VAL A 182 -21.15 8.76 -4.37
N GLU A 183 -22.04 8.25 -5.22
CA GLU A 183 -21.77 7.12 -6.11
C GLU A 183 -20.55 7.35 -7.03
N PRO A 184 -20.41 8.46 -7.79
CA PRO A 184 -19.23 8.70 -8.62
C PRO A 184 -17.93 8.79 -7.82
N THR A 185 -18.00 9.31 -6.59
CA THR A 185 -16.82 9.44 -5.71
C THR A 185 -16.40 8.09 -5.15
N ILE A 186 -17.37 7.26 -4.74
CA ILE A 186 -17.11 5.88 -4.33
C ILE A 186 -16.54 5.07 -5.50
N GLN A 187 -17.08 5.23 -6.71
CA GLN A 187 -16.54 4.59 -7.92
C GLN A 187 -15.08 5.00 -8.15
N LYS A 188 -14.76 6.28 -7.98
CA LYS A 188 -13.40 6.80 -8.11
C LYS A 188 -12.48 6.27 -7.00
N ALA A 189 -12.93 6.28 -5.75
CA ALA A 189 -12.18 5.72 -4.62
C ALA A 189 -11.93 4.22 -4.81
N HIS A 190 -12.96 3.47 -5.21
CA HIS A 190 -12.84 2.06 -5.56
C HIS A 190 -11.89 1.84 -6.73
N LYS A 191 -11.91 2.68 -7.78
CA LYS A 191 -10.94 2.60 -8.89
C LYS A 191 -9.52 2.83 -8.41
N THR A 192 -9.29 3.89 -7.62
CA THR A 192 -8.01 4.21 -6.98
C THR A 192 -7.52 3.03 -6.13
N LEU A 193 -8.39 2.45 -5.30
CA LEU A 193 -8.08 1.32 -4.44
C LEU A 193 -7.94 0.00 -5.20
N SER A 194 -8.63 -0.15 -6.33
CA SER A 194 -8.46 -1.30 -7.21
C SER A 194 -7.10 -1.30 -7.91
N GLN A 195 -6.40 -0.17 -7.92
CA GLN A 195 -4.99 -0.09 -8.34
C GLN A 195 -4.06 -0.43 -7.16
N GLU A 196 -4.43 0.00 -5.95
CA GLU A 196 -3.73 -0.27 -4.68
C GLU A 196 -4.35 -1.49 -3.95
N LYS A 197 -4.26 -2.69 -4.53
CA LYS A 197 -4.88 -3.91 -3.97
C LYS A 197 -4.08 -4.51 -2.79
N ARG A 198 -3.22 -3.76 -2.10
CA ARG A 198 -2.26 -4.35 -1.15
C ARG A 198 -2.97 -4.87 0.10
N THR A 199 -3.82 -4.07 0.74
CA THR A 199 -4.51 -4.46 1.99
C THR A 199 -5.48 -5.63 1.79
N PRO A 200 -6.39 -5.63 0.80
CA PRO A 200 -7.32 -6.74 0.60
C PRO A 200 -6.60 -8.05 0.26
N LYS A 201 -5.52 -7.99 -0.54
CA LYS A 201 -4.67 -9.16 -0.82
C LYS A 201 -3.99 -9.66 0.44
N ALA A 202 -3.42 -8.75 1.23
CA ALA A 202 -2.77 -9.12 2.49
C ALA A 202 -3.75 -9.77 3.45
N VAL A 203 -4.97 -9.23 3.59
CA VAL A 203 -6.04 -9.85 4.37
C VAL A 203 -6.38 -11.24 3.81
N ALA A 204 -6.71 -11.36 2.53
CA ALA A 204 -7.10 -12.64 1.91
C ALA A 204 -6.01 -13.73 2.02
N ARG A 205 -4.73 -13.35 1.96
CA ARG A 205 -3.61 -14.28 2.11
C ARG A 205 -3.44 -14.78 3.54
N ASN A 206 -3.63 -13.89 4.50
CA ASN A 206 -3.24 -14.10 5.88
C ASN A 206 -4.34 -14.65 6.77
N VAL A 207 -5.59 -14.61 6.33
CA VAL A 207 -6.69 -15.34 6.97
C VAL A 207 -6.64 -16.82 6.62
N ASP A 208 -7.04 -17.67 7.56
CA ASP A 208 -7.31 -19.09 7.31
C ASP A 208 -8.69 -19.27 6.66
N LYS A 209 -8.98 -20.45 6.12
CA LYS A 209 -10.26 -20.68 5.41
C LYS A 209 -11.47 -20.50 6.33
N ASP A 210 -11.30 -20.90 7.58
CA ASP A 210 -12.34 -20.88 8.61
C ASP A 210 -12.40 -19.56 9.39
N ASP A 211 -11.44 -18.65 9.17
CA ASP A 211 -11.49 -17.31 9.75
C ASP A 211 -12.72 -16.56 9.25
N VAL A 212 -13.30 -15.75 10.13
CA VAL A 212 -14.46 -14.91 9.82
C VAL A 212 -14.05 -13.46 9.93
N ILE A 213 -14.30 -12.71 8.86
CA ILE A 213 -14.10 -11.27 8.83
C ILE A 213 -15.47 -10.63 8.99
N THR A 214 -15.65 -9.90 10.09
CA THR A 214 -16.86 -9.12 10.32
C THR A 214 -16.65 -7.72 9.75
N THR A 215 -17.48 -7.36 8.80
CA THR A 215 -17.50 -6.04 8.19
C THR A 215 -18.10 -5.01 9.15
N GLY A 216 -17.87 -3.71 8.90
CA GLY A 216 -18.42 -2.64 9.75
C GLY A 216 -19.96 -2.53 9.74
N ASP A 217 -20.63 -3.18 8.79
CA ASP A 217 -22.10 -3.34 8.72
C ASP A 217 -22.58 -4.68 9.32
N GLY A 218 -21.71 -5.42 9.99
CA GLY A 218 -22.04 -6.67 10.69
C GLY A 218 -22.15 -7.90 9.79
N ASN A 219 -21.85 -7.78 8.49
CA ASN A 219 -21.77 -8.92 7.60
C ASN A 219 -20.54 -9.76 7.92
N GLU A 220 -20.66 -11.07 7.78
CA GLU A 220 -19.56 -12.01 8.01
C GLU A 220 -19.09 -12.60 6.69
N ILE A 221 -17.77 -12.60 6.49
CA ILE A 221 -17.14 -13.15 5.30
C ILE A 221 -16.16 -14.22 5.73
N LYS A 222 -16.35 -15.43 5.21
CA LYS A 222 -15.40 -16.52 5.44
C LYS A 222 -14.11 -16.29 4.67
N GLY A 223 -12.98 -16.63 5.27
CA GLY A 223 -11.67 -16.53 4.62
C GLY A 223 -11.57 -17.34 3.33
N GLU A 224 -12.28 -18.46 3.21
CA GLU A 224 -12.40 -19.22 1.95
C GLU A 224 -12.94 -18.38 0.79
N THR A 225 -13.99 -17.59 1.02
CA THR A 225 -14.58 -16.71 0.00
C THR A 225 -13.56 -15.67 -0.45
N LEU A 226 -12.77 -15.12 0.47
CA LEU A 226 -11.75 -14.12 0.12
C LEU A 226 -10.60 -14.73 -0.66
N LYS A 227 -10.13 -15.91 -0.27
CA LYS A 227 -9.08 -16.60 -1.00
C LYS A 227 -9.51 -16.90 -2.43
N ALA A 228 -10.77 -17.28 -2.64
CA ALA A 228 -11.31 -17.51 -3.98
C ALA A 228 -11.34 -16.22 -4.82
N VAL A 229 -11.81 -15.10 -4.26
CA VAL A 229 -11.88 -13.80 -4.96
C VAL A 229 -10.49 -13.28 -5.34
N TYR A 230 -9.48 -13.55 -4.52
CA TYR A 230 -8.11 -13.05 -4.70
C TYR A 230 -7.11 -14.10 -5.23
N ALA A 231 -7.59 -15.29 -5.64
CA ALA A 231 -6.76 -16.41 -6.08
C ALA A 231 -5.90 -16.08 -7.32
N ASP A 232 -6.48 -15.34 -8.27
CA ASP A 232 -5.87 -15.09 -9.59
C ASP A 232 -5.18 -13.74 -9.70
N LEU A 233 -5.14 -12.95 -8.63
CA LEU A 233 -4.50 -11.64 -8.70
C LEU A 233 -2.99 -11.80 -8.54
N PRO A 234 -2.19 -11.50 -9.60
CA PRO A 234 -0.74 -11.66 -9.53
C PRO A 234 -0.16 -10.83 -8.38
N ASP A 235 0.93 -11.32 -7.82
CA ASP A 235 1.73 -10.57 -6.84
C ASP A 235 2.03 -9.18 -7.42
N GLN A 236 1.51 -8.14 -6.76
CA GLN A 236 1.81 -6.76 -7.15
C GLN A 236 3.15 -6.28 -6.57
N THR A 237 3.98 -7.17 -6.05
CA THR A 237 5.43 -6.99 -6.21
C THR A 237 5.73 -7.26 -7.68
N THR A 238 5.48 -6.27 -8.54
CA THR A 238 6.09 -6.24 -9.88
C THR A 238 7.58 -6.12 -9.68
N TYR A 239 8.26 -7.26 -9.52
CA TYR A 239 9.69 -7.32 -9.68
C TYR A 239 9.95 -7.34 -11.18
N LYS A 240 10.79 -6.42 -11.63
CA LYS A 240 11.31 -6.45 -12.99
C LYS A 240 12.65 -7.16 -12.96
N THR A 241 12.81 -8.08 -13.91
CA THR A 241 14.04 -8.84 -14.06
C THR A 241 14.96 -8.11 -15.04
N TYR A 242 16.21 -7.90 -14.64
CA TYR A 242 17.22 -7.23 -15.44
C TYR A 242 18.50 -8.06 -15.48
N ARG A 243 19.18 -8.04 -16.63
CA ARG A 243 20.55 -8.55 -16.75
C ARG A 243 21.49 -7.40 -16.47
N VAL A 244 22.28 -7.52 -15.42
CA VAL A 244 23.21 -6.49 -14.93
C VAL A 244 24.63 -7.03 -14.97
N ASP A 245 25.06 -7.43 -16.16
CA ASP A 245 26.37 -8.07 -16.35
C ASP A 245 27.48 -7.02 -16.26
N ALA A 246 28.50 -7.29 -15.45
CA ALA A 246 29.58 -6.34 -15.20
C ALA A 246 30.81 -7.02 -14.58
N LYS A 247 31.85 -6.21 -14.35
CA LYS A 247 32.97 -6.56 -13.48
C LYS A 247 32.56 -6.35 -12.02
N TYR A 248 32.46 -7.43 -11.28
CA TYR A 248 32.12 -7.40 -9.86
C TYR A 248 33.31 -7.79 -9.00
N LYS A 249 33.47 -7.12 -7.86
CA LYS A 249 34.32 -7.61 -6.78
C LYS A 249 33.58 -8.71 -6.04
N VAL A 250 34.19 -9.89 -5.95
CA VAL A 250 33.71 -10.99 -5.09
C VAL A 250 34.32 -10.76 -3.71
N THR A 251 33.47 -10.51 -2.72
CA THR A 251 33.90 -10.11 -1.36
C THR A 251 33.71 -11.20 -0.31
N ALA A 252 32.79 -12.14 -0.54
CA ALA A 252 32.57 -13.29 0.32
C ALA A 252 31.84 -14.42 -0.43
N TYR A 253 32.04 -15.66 0.00
CA TYR A 253 31.22 -16.80 -0.42
C TYR A 253 30.56 -17.51 0.77
N ASN A 254 29.25 -17.74 0.68
CA ASN A 254 28.48 -18.52 1.66
C ASN A 254 28.21 -19.93 1.11
N PHE A 255 28.90 -20.92 1.66
CA PHE A 255 28.80 -22.33 1.26
C PHE A 255 27.44 -22.94 1.51
N GLU A 256 26.86 -22.69 2.69
CA GLU A 256 25.57 -23.27 3.09
C GLU A 256 24.42 -22.74 2.23
N LYS A 257 24.40 -21.43 2.02
CA LYS A 257 23.33 -20.74 1.27
C LYS A 257 23.56 -20.70 -0.23
N ARG A 258 24.71 -21.17 -0.71
CA ARG A 258 25.16 -21.11 -2.12
C ARG A 258 24.99 -19.71 -2.71
N LYS A 259 25.61 -18.73 -2.05
CA LYS A 259 25.62 -17.33 -2.49
C LYS A 259 27.01 -16.73 -2.48
N ALA A 260 27.28 -15.84 -3.42
CA ALA A 260 28.45 -14.96 -3.40
C ALA A 260 28.00 -13.53 -3.13
N GLU A 261 28.76 -12.81 -2.32
CA GLU A 261 28.59 -11.37 -2.14
C GLU A 261 29.35 -10.64 -3.26
N LEU A 262 28.61 -9.84 -4.03
CA LEU A 262 29.12 -9.08 -5.15
C LEU A 262 29.09 -7.58 -4.83
N LYS A 263 30.15 -6.88 -5.22
CA LYS A 263 30.24 -5.43 -5.11
C LYS A 263 30.63 -4.81 -6.45
N GLY A 264 29.69 -4.06 -7.03
CA GLY A 264 29.92 -3.20 -8.21
C GLY A 264 30.26 -1.77 -7.80
N GLU A 265 29.80 -0.79 -8.59
CA GLU A 265 29.86 0.64 -8.25
C GLU A 265 28.93 1.00 -7.07
N GLU A 266 27.87 0.21 -6.92
CA GLU A 266 26.84 0.38 -5.90
C GLU A 266 27.17 -0.37 -4.59
N ARG A 267 26.17 -0.48 -3.71
CA ARG A 267 26.24 -1.27 -2.48
C ARG A 267 26.45 -2.78 -2.76
N PRO A 268 27.12 -3.52 -1.85
CA PRO A 268 27.22 -4.97 -1.93
C PRO A 268 25.83 -5.64 -1.93
N PHE A 269 25.70 -6.76 -2.64
CA PHE A 269 24.51 -7.59 -2.64
C PHE A 269 24.85 -9.07 -2.80
N TRP A 270 23.97 -9.94 -2.29
CA TRP A 270 24.15 -11.39 -2.36
C TRP A 270 23.48 -11.97 -3.60
N ALA A 271 24.23 -12.73 -4.39
CA ALA A 271 23.74 -13.41 -5.58
C ALA A 271 23.83 -14.93 -5.45
N GLN A 272 22.78 -15.64 -5.87
CA GLN A 272 22.68 -17.09 -5.85
C GLN A 272 23.63 -17.70 -6.90
N THR A 273 24.24 -18.84 -6.58
CA THR A 273 25.21 -19.54 -7.45
C THR A 273 24.65 -20.86 -7.98
N ASN A 274 23.34 -21.07 -7.84
CA ASN A 274 22.66 -22.33 -8.14
C ASN A 274 22.68 -22.70 -9.63
N TYR A 275 22.80 -21.71 -10.51
CA TYR A 275 22.82 -21.91 -11.97
C TYR A 275 24.22 -22.05 -12.55
N LEU A 276 25.26 -21.83 -11.73
CA LEU A 276 26.64 -22.06 -12.14
C LEU A 276 26.92 -23.56 -12.19
N LYS A 277 27.68 -23.96 -13.21
CA LYS A 277 28.28 -25.30 -13.27
C LYS A 277 29.27 -25.48 -12.12
N ASP A 278 29.55 -26.71 -11.73
CA ASP A 278 30.40 -26.99 -10.57
C ASP A 278 31.82 -26.42 -10.73
N ASN A 279 32.37 -26.40 -11.95
CA ASN A 279 33.66 -25.79 -12.24
C ASN A 279 33.65 -24.25 -12.09
N GLU A 280 32.57 -23.59 -12.52
CA GLU A 280 32.39 -22.13 -12.36
C GLU A 280 32.18 -21.77 -10.90
N ARG A 281 31.43 -22.59 -10.15
CA ARG A 281 31.24 -22.40 -8.71
C ARG A 281 32.54 -22.59 -7.94
N ALA A 282 33.33 -23.61 -8.30
CA ALA A 282 34.66 -23.82 -7.73
C ALA A 282 35.59 -22.62 -8.01
N HIS A 283 35.49 -22.02 -9.20
CA HIS A 283 36.24 -20.82 -9.52
C HIS A 283 35.82 -19.61 -8.65
N LEU A 284 34.52 -19.39 -8.38
CA LEU A 284 34.09 -18.36 -7.42
C LEU A 284 34.64 -18.58 -6.01
N ILE A 285 34.65 -19.83 -5.54
CA ILE A 285 35.19 -20.20 -4.23
C ILE A 285 36.71 -19.93 -4.18
N GLU A 286 37.42 -20.22 -5.26
CA GLU A 286 38.85 -19.92 -5.37
C GLU A 286 39.12 -18.41 -5.33
N LEU A 287 38.30 -17.60 -6.00
CA LEU A 287 38.41 -16.14 -5.94
C LEU A 287 38.21 -15.60 -4.53
N ASP A 288 37.28 -16.15 -3.75
CA ASP A 288 37.09 -15.82 -2.34
C ASP A 288 38.32 -16.22 -1.49
N ALA A 289 38.82 -17.44 -1.66
CA ALA A 289 40.02 -17.92 -0.97
C ALA A 289 41.26 -17.06 -1.29
N LEU A 290 41.42 -16.65 -2.56
CA LEU A 290 42.46 -15.73 -2.99
C LEU A 290 42.29 -14.33 -2.40
N ALA A 291 41.06 -13.85 -2.27
CA ALA A 291 40.78 -12.57 -1.64
C ALA A 291 41.21 -12.56 -0.17
N ILE A 292 40.90 -13.63 0.56
CA ILE A 292 41.33 -13.82 1.95
C ILE A 292 42.86 -13.87 2.04
N LYS A 293 43.51 -14.69 1.21
CA LYS A 293 44.97 -14.86 1.22
C LYS A 293 45.73 -13.59 0.86
N SER A 294 45.20 -12.80 -0.08
CA SER A 294 45.86 -11.58 -0.59
C SER A 294 45.44 -10.30 0.14
N GLY A 295 44.40 -10.36 0.98
CA GLY A 295 43.79 -9.20 1.63
C GLY A 295 43.12 -8.22 0.65
N LYS A 296 42.85 -8.64 -0.59
CA LYS A 296 42.29 -7.79 -1.64
C LYS A 296 41.12 -8.48 -2.36
N PRO A 297 39.97 -7.83 -2.54
CA PRO A 297 38.85 -8.39 -3.30
C PRO A 297 39.26 -8.76 -4.72
N GLN A 298 38.83 -9.93 -5.19
CA GLN A 298 39.06 -10.37 -6.55
C GLN A 298 37.95 -9.86 -7.48
N ILE A 299 38.32 -9.52 -8.71
CA ILE A 299 37.36 -9.02 -9.72
C ILE A 299 37.05 -10.14 -10.71
N ALA A 300 35.78 -10.36 -10.98
CA ALA A 300 35.30 -11.29 -11.99
C ALA A 300 34.32 -10.61 -12.95
N GLU A 301 34.40 -10.96 -14.23
CA GLU A 301 33.36 -10.64 -15.22
C GLU A 301 32.22 -11.64 -15.06
N LEU A 302 31.11 -11.19 -14.49
CA LEU A 302 29.97 -12.03 -14.16
C LEU A 302 28.74 -11.60 -14.93
N GLN A 303 28.03 -12.60 -15.45
CA GLN A 303 26.69 -12.43 -15.99
C GLN A 303 25.68 -12.60 -14.86
N VAL A 304 25.02 -11.52 -14.47
CA VAL A 304 24.16 -11.46 -13.28
C VAL A 304 22.75 -11.08 -13.70
N THR A 305 21.76 -11.81 -13.21
CA THR A 305 20.35 -11.45 -13.33
C THR A 305 19.85 -10.99 -11.98
N VAL A 306 19.23 -9.81 -11.92
CA VAL A 306 18.63 -9.26 -10.70
C VAL A 306 17.14 -9.07 -10.88
N GLU A 307 16.41 -9.28 -9.79
CA GLU A 307 15.04 -8.83 -9.64
C GLU A 307 15.04 -7.56 -8.80
N ILE A 308 14.43 -6.50 -9.32
CA ILE A 308 14.36 -5.20 -8.66
C ILE A 308 12.90 -4.83 -8.42
N SER A 309 12.62 -4.38 -7.20
CA SER A 309 11.33 -3.81 -6.79
C SER A 309 11.56 -2.58 -5.91
N GLU A 310 10.83 -1.49 -6.18
CA GLU A 310 10.93 -0.22 -5.43
C GLU A 310 12.39 0.27 -5.28
N GLY A 311 13.21 0.10 -6.34
CA GLY A 311 14.62 0.52 -6.33
C GLY A 311 15.54 -0.32 -5.44
N LYS A 312 15.13 -1.53 -5.01
CA LYS A 312 15.94 -2.49 -4.25
C LYS A 312 16.06 -3.81 -5.02
N ILE A 313 17.24 -4.43 -4.93
CA ILE A 313 17.45 -5.80 -5.41
C ILE A 313 16.74 -6.74 -4.44
N THR A 314 15.70 -7.43 -4.89
CA THR A 314 14.96 -8.43 -4.12
C THR A 314 15.58 -9.81 -4.24
N SER A 315 16.14 -10.11 -5.41
CA SER A 315 16.93 -11.31 -5.66
C SER A 315 18.02 -11.06 -6.69
N ALA A 316 19.08 -11.85 -6.65
CA ALA A 316 20.14 -11.82 -7.64
C ALA A 316 20.66 -13.24 -7.88
N THR A 317 21.03 -13.54 -9.10
CA THR A 317 21.54 -14.84 -9.53
C THR A 317 22.69 -14.66 -10.49
N ILE A 318 23.78 -15.39 -10.27
CA ILE A 318 24.91 -15.46 -11.21
C ILE A 318 24.59 -16.53 -12.25
N ALA A 319 24.43 -16.11 -13.50
CA ALA A 319 24.12 -16.97 -14.64
C ALA A 319 25.38 -17.61 -15.24
N GLY A 320 26.55 -16.97 -15.10
CA GLY A 320 27.81 -17.47 -15.64
C GLY A 320 28.95 -16.46 -15.54
N PHE A 321 30.11 -16.86 -16.05
CA PHE A 321 31.25 -15.97 -16.28
C PHE A 321 31.29 -15.51 -17.74
N GLY A 322 31.76 -14.28 -17.96
CA GLY A 322 32.04 -13.78 -19.30
C GLY A 322 31.60 -12.34 -19.54
N PRO A 323 31.72 -11.87 -20.80
CA PRO A 323 31.38 -10.50 -21.16
C PRO A 323 29.88 -10.24 -20.99
N PRO A 324 29.48 -8.96 -20.88
CA PRO A 324 28.07 -8.58 -20.83
C PRO A 324 27.27 -9.11 -22.01
N ARG A 325 26.07 -9.63 -21.72
CA ARG A 325 25.08 -10.03 -22.73
C ARG A 325 24.53 -8.79 -23.47
N GLU A 326 23.99 -9.01 -24.67
CA GLU A 326 23.54 -7.94 -25.57
C GLU A 326 22.45 -7.02 -24.97
N ASP A 327 21.60 -7.58 -24.11
CA ASP A 327 20.53 -6.87 -23.38
C ASP A 327 20.92 -6.49 -21.95
N ALA A 328 22.21 -6.56 -21.60
CA ALA A 328 22.70 -6.18 -20.28
C ALA A 328 22.61 -4.66 -20.08
N VAL A 329 22.11 -4.26 -18.93
CA VAL A 329 21.95 -2.87 -18.50
C VAL A 329 22.79 -2.61 -17.26
N SER A 330 23.21 -1.36 -17.06
CA SER A 330 23.91 -1.00 -15.82
C SER A 330 23.00 -1.12 -14.60
N LEU A 331 23.50 -1.74 -13.53
CA LEU A 331 22.79 -1.84 -12.26
C LEU A 331 22.40 -0.46 -11.70
N SER A 332 23.27 0.54 -11.81
CA SER A 332 23.00 1.90 -11.32
C SER A 332 21.87 2.56 -12.12
N ALA A 333 21.85 2.37 -13.44
CA ALA A 333 20.81 2.89 -14.31
C ALA A 333 19.44 2.29 -13.96
N VAL A 334 19.37 0.98 -13.75
CA VAL A 334 18.11 0.31 -13.39
C VAL A 334 17.63 0.70 -12.00
N LEU A 335 18.53 0.75 -11.00
CA LEU A 335 18.15 1.15 -9.65
C LEU A 335 17.63 2.60 -9.62
N ASN A 336 18.20 3.49 -10.44
CA ASN A 336 17.73 4.87 -10.57
C ASN A 336 16.41 4.96 -11.36
N GLN A 337 16.28 4.21 -12.45
CA GLN A 337 15.05 4.15 -13.24
C GLN A 337 13.88 3.64 -12.40
N GLU A 338 14.06 2.58 -11.62
CA GLU A 338 12.98 2.04 -10.77
C GLU A 338 12.66 2.97 -9.60
N LYS A 339 13.64 3.67 -9.02
CA LYS A 339 13.38 4.76 -8.05
C LYS A 339 12.55 5.88 -8.68
N GLN A 340 12.81 6.25 -9.93
CA GLN A 340 12.11 7.32 -10.64
C GLN A 340 10.73 6.89 -11.20
N ALA A 341 10.58 5.64 -11.64
CA ALA A 341 9.32 5.07 -12.08
C ALA A 341 8.33 4.93 -10.92
N THR A 342 8.84 4.67 -9.70
CA THR A 342 8.04 4.75 -8.46
C THR A 342 7.60 6.20 -8.15
N VAL A 343 8.25 7.20 -8.77
CA VAL A 343 8.03 8.65 -8.57
C VAL A 343 7.14 9.29 -9.67
N GLN A 344 6.78 8.53 -10.71
CA GLN A 344 5.82 8.93 -11.75
C GLN A 344 4.75 7.85 -11.97
N PRO A 345 3.51 8.02 -11.46
CA PRO A 345 2.37 7.43 -12.12
C PRO A 345 2.05 8.27 -13.37
N GLN A 346 2.33 7.69 -14.53
CA GLN A 346 1.63 7.87 -15.81
C GLN A 346 0.85 9.19 -15.98
N GLN A 347 1.54 10.26 -16.37
CA GLN A 347 0.93 11.30 -17.21
C GLN A 347 0.75 10.71 -18.62
N ALA A 348 -0.22 9.84 -18.80
CA ALA A 348 -0.66 9.43 -20.12
C ALA A 348 -2.19 9.52 -20.18
N THR A 349 -2.65 10.55 -20.90
CA THR A 349 -4.01 10.75 -21.40
C THR A 349 -5.10 11.12 -20.38
N LEU A 350 -5.15 12.41 -20.05
CA LEU A 350 -6.42 13.12 -19.87
C LEU A 350 -6.58 14.08 -21.05
N GLN A 351 -7.20 13.60 -22.11
CA GLN A 351 -8.00 14.45 -23.00
C GLN A 351 -9.45 14.00 -22.79
N PHE A 352 -10.19 14.79 -22.01
CA PHE A 352 -11.65 14.90 -22.06
C PHE A 352 -12.01 16.34 -21.74
#